data_AF-A0A935M6X7-F1
#
_entry.id   AF-A0A935M6X7-F1
#
_cell.length_a   1.000
_cell.length_b   1.000
_cell.length_c   1.000
_cell.angle_alpha   90.00
_cell.angle_beta   90.00
_cell.angle_gamma   90.00
#
_symmetry.space_group_name_H-M   'P 1'
#
loop_
_entity.id
_entity.type
_entity.pdbx_description
1 polymer ?
#
loop_
_entity_poly.entity_id
_entity_poly.type
_entity_poly.pdbx_seq_one_letter_code
_entity_poly.pdbx_strand_id
1 'polypeptide(L)'
;MALWQYTFQIVTKESYEYLHKDSNPVSGEDGFDEEPYWLLTPTKRSLFDGISSIISKGKSWSDALDVYGNLESNCLNVLFNTATQEVESVSFRIDYTRQYKNMFVGLS
;
A
#
# COMPACT_ATOMS: atom_id res chain seq x y z
N MET A 1 -7.48 -12.06 12.01
CA MET A 1 -7.09 -10.64 12.03
C MET A 1 -6.87 -10.22 13.47
N ALA A 2 -5.76 -9.56 13.79
CA ALA A 2 -5.60 -8.95 15.11
C ALA A 2 -6.56 -7.75 15.19
N LEU A 3 -7.35 -7.65 16.27
CA LEU A 3 -8.40 -6.62 16.51
C LEU A 3 -7.92 -5.15 16.45
N TRP A 4 -6.61 -4.93 16.28
CA TRP A 4 -5.94 -3.64 16.40
C TRP A 4 -5.07 -3.32 15.18
N GLN A 5 -5.21 -4.05 14.07
CA GLN A 5 -4.50 -3.74 12.83
C GLN A 5 -5.50 -3.33 11.75
N TYR A 6 -5.28 -2.16 11.17
CA TYR A 6 -6.05 -1.67 10.03
C TYR A 6 -5.13 -1.53 8.83
N THR A 7 -5.58 -2.05 7.69
CA THR A 7 -4.89 -1.90 6.41
C THR A 7 -5.69 -0.93 5.55
N PHE A 8 -5.03 0.14 5.15
CA PHE A 8 -5.52 1.09 4.16
C PHE A 8 -4.94 0.70 2.81
N GLN A 9 -5.77 0.76 1.79
CA GLN A 9 -5.36 0.52 0.43
C GLN A 9 -5.19 1.84 -0.29
N ILE A 10 -4.10 1.98 -1.03
CA ILE A 10 -3.77 3.20 -1.78
C ILE A 10 -4.05 2.93 -3.25
N VAL A 11 -4.82 3.82 -3.86
CA VAL A 11 -5.21 3.76 -5.27
C VAL A 11 -5.00 5.12 -5.92
N THR A 12 -4.80 5.13 -7.23
CA THR A 12 -4.78 6.38 -7.98
C THR A 12 -6.20 6.94 -8.11
N LYS A 13 -6.31 8.26 -8.06
CA LYS A 13 -7.60 8.96 -8.23
C LYS A 13 -8.26 8.60 -9.55
N GLU A 14 -7.48 8.57 -10.63
CA GLU A 14 -7.96 8.27 -11.97
C GLU A 14 -8.58 6.88 -12.06
N SER A 15 -7.91 5.86 -11.51
CA SER A 15 -8.44 4.49 -11.49
C SER A 15 -9.69 4.38 -10.64
N TYR A 16 -9.70 5.05 -9.48
CA TYR A 16 -10.87 5.06 -8.61
C TYR A 16 -12.08 5.69 -9.32
N GLU A 17 -11.90 6.86 -9.95
CA GLU A 17 -12.96 7.56 -10.69
C GLU A 17 -13.44 6.76 -11.90
N TYR A 18 -12.54 6.07 -12.61
CA TYR A 18 -12.88 5.24 -13.75
C TYR A 18 -13.72 4.02 -13.34
N LEU A 19 -13.26 3.27 -12.32
CA LEU A 19 -13.91 2.03 -11.88
C LEU A 19 -15.27 2.30 -11.19
N HIS A 20 -15.43 3.49 -10.60
CA HIS A 20 -16.65 3.86 -9.85
C HIS A 20 -17.53 4.90 -10.57
N LYS A 21 -17.34 5.08 -11.88
CA LYS A 21 -18.06 6.10 -12.66
C LYS A 21 -19.57 5.85 -12.74
N ASP A 22 -20.00 4.59 -12.80
CA ASP A 22 -21.38 4.22 -13.15
C ASP A 22 -22.16 3.42 -12.10
N SER A 23 -21.57 2.90 -11.01
CA SER A 23 -22.31 2.21 -9.93
C SER A 23 -21.52 2.08 -8.63
N ASN A 24 -22.26 1.92 -7.53
CA ASN A 24 -21.86 1.81 -6.12
C ASN A 24 -20.42 1.34 -5.85
N PRO A 25 -19.73 1.96 -4.86
CA PRO A 25 -18.42 1.50 -4.40
C PRO A 25 -18.47 0.00 -4.17
N VAL A 26 -17.55 -0.75 -4.79
CA VAL A 26 -17.43 -2.19 -4.61
C VAL A 26 -17.04 -2.44 -3.16
N SER A 27 -18.05 -2.51 -2.29
CA SER A 27 -17.94 -2.85 -0.88
C SER A 27 -18.38 -4.29 -0.71
N GLY A 28 -17.56 -5.21 -1.22
CA GLY A 28 -17.58 -6.62 -0.83
C GLY A 28 -16.30 -6.92 -0.04
N GLU A 29 -16.34 -7.90 0.86
CA GLU A 29 -15.17 -8.34 1.63
C GLU A 29 -13.98 -8.77 0.74
N ASP A 30 -14.23 -9.05 -0.54
CA ASP A 30 -13.24 -9.46 -1.55
C ASP A 30 -12.93 -8.38 -2.62
N GLY A 31 -13.57 -7.20 -2.56
CA GLY A 31 -13.65 -6.26 -3.68
C GLY A 31 -12.38 -5.48 -3.99
N PHE A 32 -11.39 -5.43 -3.08
CA PHE A 32 -10.15 -4.70 -3.33
C PHE A 32 -9.05 -5.59 -3.94
N ASP A 33 -9.04 -6.88 -3.60
CA ASP A 33 -7.93 -7.77 -3.92
C ASP A 33 -7.89 -8.17 -5.41
N GLU A 34 -9.01 -8.02 -6.13
CA GLU A 34 -9.12 -8.36 -7.56
C GLU A 34 -9.20 -7.14 -8.50
N GLU A 35 -9.36 -5.92 -7.97
CA GLU A 35 -9.60 -4.73 -8.77
C GLU A 35 -8.29 -4.09 -9.30
N PRO A 36 -8.18 -3.80 -10.61
CA PRO A 36 -6.94 -3.39 -11.26
C PRO A 36 -6.63 -1.90 -11.08
N TYR A 37 -6.67 -1.38 -9.85
CA TYR A 37 -6.48 0.04 -9.55
C TYR A 37 -5.15 0.62 -10.05
N TRP A 38 -4.15 -0.23 -10.30
CA TRP A 38 -2.84 0.21 -10.79
C TRP A 38 -2.60 -0.11 -12.28
N LEU A 39 -3.52 -0.82 -12.96
CA LEU A 39 -3.39 -1.09 -14.40
C LEU A 39 -3.72 0.13 -15.27
N LEU A 40 -4.66 0.98 -14.84
CA LEU A 40 -5.11 2.13 -15.63
C LEU A 40 -4.08 3.27 -15.62
N THR A 41 -3.27 3.36 -14.57
CA THR A 41 -2.16 4.32 -14.45
C THR A 41 -0.86 3.56 -14.20
N PRO A 42 -0.20 3.01 -15.25
CA PRO A 42 1.01 2.22 -15.11
C PRO A 42 2.09 3.01 -14.34
N THR A 43 2.35 2.59 -13.12
CA THR A 43 3.26 3.28 -12.19
C THR A 43 4.43 2.36 -11.89
N LYS A 44 5.66 2.86 -12.04
CA LYS A 44 6.85 2.08 -11.69
C LYS A 44 7.06 2.10 -10.18
N ARG A 45 7.47 0.96 -9.60
CA ARG A 45 7.76 0.84 -8.15
C ARG A 45 8.78 1.86 -7.64
N SER A 46 9.69 2.35 -8.50
CA SER A 46 10.70 3.34 -8.14
C SER A 46 10.12 4.69 -7.68
N LEU A 47 8.85 4.98 -8.01
CA LEU A 47 8.13 6.13 -7.44
C LEU A 47 8.14 6.11 -5.91
N PHE A 48 8.15 4.91 -5.31
CA PHE A 48 8.09 4.71 -3.87
C PHE A 48 9.48 4.67 -3.21
N ASP A 49 10.58 4.71 -3.97
CA ASP A 49 11.94 4.61 -3.42
C ASP A 49 12.23 5.74 -2.41
N GLY A 50 11.62 6.91 -2.62
CA GLY A 50 11.72 8.07 -1.72
C GLY A 50 11.16 7.83 -0.31
N ILE A 51 10.28 6.84 -0.13
CA ILE A 51 9.69 6.50 1.18
C ILE A 51 10.76 6.02 2.15
N SER A 52 11.85 5.43 1.66
CA SER A 52 12.98 5.00 2.48
C SER A 52 13.59 6.12 3.34
N SER A 53 13.42 7.38 2.93
CA SER A 53 13.86 8.57 3.69
C SER A 53 13.02 8.87 4.93
N ILE A 54 11.77 8.37 4.96
CA ILE A 54 10.80 8.59 6.03
C ILE A 54 10.63 7.31 6.87
N ILE A 55 10.49 6.17 6.20
CA ILE A 55 10.28 4.86 6.82
C ILE A 55 11.36 3.92 6.28
N SER A 56 12.18 3.38 7.17
CA SER A 56 13.25 2.45 6.81
C SER A 56 12.72 1.24 6.03
N LYS A 57 13.42 0.83 4.98
CA LYS A 57 13.08 -0.39 4.23
C LYS A 57 13.19 -1.62 5.15
N GLY A 58 12.10 -2.38 5.22
CA GLY A 58 11.95 -3.58 6.02
C GLY A 58 12.35 -4.85 5.27
N LYS A 59 12.32 -5.99 5.99
CA LYS A 59 12.51 -7.30 5.37
C LYS A 59 11.25 -7.69 4.61
N SER A 60 11.41 -8.01 3.32
CA SER A 60 10.38 -8.64 2.50
C SER A 60 10.53 -10.16 2.49
N TRP A 61 9.41 -10.85 2.24
CA TRP A 61 9.37 -12.31 2.00
C TRP A 61 9.29 -12.66 0.52
N SER A 62 9.16 -11.68 -0.37
CA SER A 62 9.07 -11.85 -1.83
C SER A 62 9.89 -10.80 -2.57
N ASP A 63 10.52 -11.21 -3.68
CA ASP A 63 11.23 -10.31 -4.58
C ASP A 63 10.28 -9.36 -5.34
N ALA A 64 8.98 -9.65 -5.35
CA ALA A 64 7.93 -8.83 -5.94
C ALA A 64 7.32 -7.81 -4.94
N LEU A 65 7.87 -7.73 -3.73
CA LEU A 65 7.30 -6.94 -2.65
C LEU A 65 8.36 -6.06 -2.01
N ASP A 66 8.15 -4.75 -2.07
CA ASP A 66 8.90 -3.81 -1.25
C ASP A 66 8.12 -3.54 0.05
N VAL A 67 8.83 -3.64 1.17
CA VAL A 67 8.29 -3.34 2.50
C VAL A 67 9.05 -2.16 3.08
N TYR A 68 8.32 -1.15 3.55
CA TYR A 68 8.84 -0.06 4.35
C TYR A 68 8.23 -0.16 5.75
N GLY A 69 9.07 -0.32 6.78
CA GLY A 69 8.63 -0.58 8.15
C GLY A 69 8.73 -2.05 8.54
N ASN A 70 7.74 -2.57 9.28
CA ASN A 70 7.77 -3.93 9.83
C ASN A 70 6.47 -4.70 9.53
N LEU A 71 6.60 -5.88 8.91
CA LEU A 71 5.48 -6.79 8.57
C LEU A 71 4.74 -7.37 9.78
N GLU A 72 5.22 -7.19 10.99
CA GLU A 72 4.51 -7.53 12.23
C GLU A 72 3.85 -6.30 12.88
N SER A 73 3.95 -5.13 12.27
CA SER A 73 3.42 -3.87 12.80
C SER A 73 3.11 -2.84 11.69
N ASN A 74 3.43 -1.57 11.90
CA ASN A 74 3.26 -0.51 10.92
C ASN A 74 4.15 -0.77 9.69
N CYS A 75 3.55 -0.85 8.51
CA CYS A 75 4.31 -0.97 7.27
C CYS A 75 3.55 -0.41 6.07
N LEU A 76 4.31 0.09 5.10
CA LEU A 76 3.84 0.32 3.74
C LEU A 76 4.39 -0.78 2.84
N ASN A 77 3.50 -1.41 2.08
CA ASN A 77 3.81 -2.51 1.17
C ASN A 77 3.54 -2.04 -0.25
N VAL A 78 4.49 -2.32 -1.15
CA VAL A 78 4.35 -2.08 -2.59
C VAL A 78 4.56 -3.43 -3.29
N LEU A 79 3.47 -4.01 -3.77
CA LEU A 79 3.49 -5.19 -4.63
C LEU A 79 3.65 -4.73 -6.08
N PHE A 80 4.52 -5.40 -6.83
CA PHE A 80 4.79 -5.05 -8.22
C PHE A 80 5.15 -6.28 -9.05
N ASN A 81 4.92 -6.15 -10.36
CA ASN A 81 5.35 -7.14 -11.32
C ASN A 81 6.87 -7.13 -11.47
N THR A 82 7.55 -8.24 -11.22
CA THR A 82 9.02 -8.28 -11.30
C THR A 82 9.57 -8.12 -12.73
N ALA A 83 8.78 -8.49 -13.76
CA ALA A 83 9.20 -8.36 -15.15
C ALA A 83 9.04 -6.92 -15.66
N THR A 84 7.90 -6.26 -15.38
CA THR A 84 7.63 -4.89 -15.88
C THR A 84 8.00 -3.79 -14.88
N GLN A 85 8.23 -4.14 -13.61
CA GLN A 85 8.43 -3.21 -12.48
C GLN A 85 7.22 -2.31 -12.21
N GLU A 86 6.04 -2.67 -12.72
CA GLU A 86 4.79 -1.93 -12.50
C GLU A 86 4.14 -2.34 -11.20
N VAL A 87 3.64 -1.34 -10.48
CA VAL A 87 2.90 -1.53 -9.24
C VAL A 87 1.58 -2.24 -9.54
N GLU A 88 1.29 -3.25 -8.74
CA GLU A 88 0.05 -4.01 -8.77
C GLU A 88 -0.84 -3.63 -7.58
N SER A 89 -0.23 -3.37 -6.42
CA SER A 89 -0.95 -2.96 -5.21
C SER A 89 -0.05 -2.16 -4.26
N VAL A 90 -0.66 -1.22 -3.53
CA VAL A 90 0.01 -0.48 -2.46
C VAL A 90 -0.91 -0.45 -1.25
N SER A 91 -0.39 -0.88 -0.11
CA SER A 91 -1.14 -0.87 1.15
C SER A 91 -0.31 -0.25 2.27
N PHE A 92 -1.01 0.40 3.21
CA PHE A 92 -0.44 0.93 4.43
C PHE A 92 -1.17 0.33 5.62
N ARG A 93 -0.44 -0.39 6.47
CA ARG A 93 -0.97 -0.99 7.68
C ARG A 93 -0.55 -0.18 8.90
N ILE A 94 -1.51 0.10 9.77
CA ILE A 94 -1.30 0.69 11.08
C ILE A 94 -1.67 -0.34 12.15
N ASP A 95 -0.75 -0.58 13.07
CA ASP A 95 -0.87 -1.39 14.27
C ASP A 95 -1.10 -0.50 15.48
N TYR A 96 -2.32 -0.58 16.02
CA TYR A 96 -2.81 0.25 17.09
C TYR A 96 -2.33 -0.20 18.50
N THR A 97 -1.60 -1.30 18.59
CA THR A 97 -1.06 -1.80 19.87
C THR A 97 0.26 -1.15 20.27
N ARG A 98 0.91 -0.42 19.34
CA ARG A 98 2.19 0.26 19.59
C ARG A 98 1.99 1.76 19.79
N GLN A 99 2.77 2.38 20.68
CA GLN A 99 2.70 3.83 20.94
C GLN A 99 2.99 4.63 19.65
N TYR A 100 1.98 5.35 19.13
CA TYR A 100 2.03 6.10 17.86
C TYR A 100 2.96 7.32 17.85
N LYS A 101 3.52 7.69 19.00
CA LYS A 101 4.19 8.98 19.20
C LYS A 101 5.39 9.19 18.27
N ASN A 102 5.92 8.12 17.67
CA ASN A 102 7.10 8.14 16.82
C ASN A 102 6.82 7.90 15.32
N MET A 103 5.57 7.71 14.86
CA MET A 103 5.31 7.42 13.44
C MET A 103 5.38 8.65 12.51
N PHE A 104 5.16 9.86 13.04
CA PHE A 104 5.07 11.09 12.23
C PHE A 104 6.04 12.19 12.66
N VAL A 105 7.03 11.89 13.50
CA VAL A 105 8.02 12.89 13.94
C VAL A 105 9.08 13.02 12.85
N GLY A 106 8.79 13.83 11.84
CA GLY A 106 9.69 14.09 10.71
C GLY A 106 9.37 15.34 9.91
N LEU A 107 8.58 16.28 10.46
CA LEU A 107 8.40 17.63 9.92
C LEU A 107 8.36 18.63 11.09
N SER A 108 9.54 19.08 11.50
CA SER A 108 9.75 20.27 12.31
C SER A 108 10.89 21.08 11.72
#